data_AF-A0A9D8CZ67-F1
#
_entry.id   AF-A0A9D8CZ67-F1
#
_cell.length_a   1.000
_cell.length_b   1.000
_cell.length_c   1.000
_cell.angle_alpha   90.00
_cell.angle_beta   90.00
_cell.angle_gamma   90.00
#
_symmetry.space_group_name_H-M   'P 1'
#
loop_
_entity.id
_entity.type
_entity.pdbx_description
1 polymer ?
#
loop_
_entity_poly.entity_id
_entity_poly.type
_entity_poly.pdbx_seq_one_letter_code
_entity_poly.pdbx_strand_id
1 'polypeptide(L)' 'MVYPATGGLMMAEASWPAAAQPVRVAFMETDDYKNRPYAPPRFILAQDGKIVLSAVGNSGWRERMWPRIAEITGTA' A
#
# COMPACT_ATOMS: atom_id res chain seq x y z
N MET A 1 -17.06 1.40 -17.64
CA MET A 1 -16.08 2.48 -17.90
C MET A 1 -14.73 2.00 -17.39
N VAL A 2 -13.73 1.87 -18.26
CA VAL A 2 -12.36 1.49 -17.86
C VAL A 2 -11.56 2.77 -17.75
N TYR A 3 -11.14 3.13 -16.53
CA TYR A 3 -10.29 4.29 -16.32
C TYR A 3 -8.84 3.90 -16.68
N PRO A 4 -8.11 4.70 -17.49
CA PRO A 4 -6.71 4.43 -17.74
C PRO A 4 -5.95 4.40 -16.40
N ALA A 5 -5.13 3.37 -16.19
CA ALA A 5 -4.35 3.14 -14.97
C ALA A 5 -3.27 4.21 -14.79
N THR A 6 -3.70 5.43 -14.49
CA THR A 6 -2.84 6.56 -14.18
C THR A 6 -2.51 6.52 -12.69
N GLY A 7 -1.30 6.97 -12.31
CA GLY A 7 -0.90 7.03 -10.90
C GLY A 7 -1.89 7.83 -10.03
N GLY A 8 -2.63 8.78 -10.62
CA GLY A 8 -3.67 9.55 -9.94
C GLY A 8 -4.86 8.72 -9.46
N LEU A 9 -5.17 7.56 -10.08
CA LEU A 9 -6.25 6.69 -9.60
C LEU A 9 -5.97 6.12 -8.21
N MET A 10 -4.70 5.89 -7.84
CA MET A 10 -4.35 5.46 -6.48
C MET A 10 -4.79 6.47 -5.41
N MET A 11 -4.94 7.74 -5.77
CA MET A 11 -5.36 8.81 -4.86
C MET A 11 -6.87 8.92 -4.76
N ALA A 12 -7.59 8.47 -5.79
CA ALA A 12 -9.03 8.56 -5.86
C ALA A 12 -9.64 7.60 -4.84
N GLU A 13 -10.46 8.12 -3.93
CA GLU A 13 -11.16 7.33 -2.94
C GLU A 13 -11.97 6.19 -3.59
N ALA A 14 -12.63 6.50 -4.72
CA ALA A 14 -13.43 5.55 -5.49
C ALA A 14 -12.63 4.38 -6.10
N SER A 15 -11.29 4.46 -6.15
CA SER A 15 -10.44 3.36 -6.63
C SER A 15 -10.08 2.35 -5.54
N TRP A 16 -10.46 2.61 -4.29
CA TRP A 16 -10.22 1.70 -3.16
C TRP A 16 -11.52 0.99 -2.76
N PRO A 17 -11.49 -0.34 -2.56
CA PRO A 17 -12.61 -1.06 -1.96
C PRO A 17 -12.99 -0.47 -0.60
N ALA A 18 -14.27 -0.51 -0.23
CA ALA A 18 -14.76 0.03 1.05
C ALA A 18 -13.96 -0.51 2.25
N ALA A 19 -13.65 -1.81 2.27
CA ALA A 19 -12.87 -2.44 3.32
C ALA A 19 -11.42 -1.93 3.43
N ALA A 20 -10.87 -1.34 2.36
CA ALA A 20 -9.51 -0.81 2.32
C ALA A 20 -9.45 0.71 2.53
N GLN A 21 -10.58 1.40 2.71
CA GLN A 21 -10.61 2.84 2.97
C GLN A 21 -9.83 3.25 4.22
N PRO A 22 -9.91 2.53 5.36
CA PRO A 22 -9.09 2.86 6.53
C PRO A 22 -7.59 2.74 6.25
N VAL A 23 -7.18 1.77 5.43
CA VAL A 23 -5.79 1.58 5.01
C VAL A 23 -5.32 2.74 4.13
N ARG A 24 -6.17 3.22 3.21
CA ARG A 24 -5.88 4.41 2.40
C ARG A 24 -5.61 5.62 3.28
N VAL A 25 -6.49 5.92 4.23
CA VAL A 25 -6.33 7.08 5.13
C VAL A 25 -5.04 6.95 5.93
N ALA A 26 -4.78 5.80 6.55
CA ALA A 26 -3.55 5.57 7.29
C ALA A 26 -2.30 5.71 6.41
N PHE A 27 -2.37 5.28 5.14
CA PHE A 27 -1.27 5.39 4.20
C PHE A 27 -0.96 6.83 3.81
N MET A 28 -1.98 7.69 3.68
CA MET A 28 -1.79 9.11 3.36
C MET A 28 -0.93 9.87 4.40
N GLU A 29 -0.92 9.38 5.63
CA GLU A 29 -0.13 9.97 6.71
C GLU A 29 1.37 9.58 6.65
N THR A 30 1.73 8.55 5.88
CA THR A 30 3.12 8.05 5.80
C THR A 30 4.02 8.93 4.95
N ASP A 31 5.31 8.95 5.28
CA ASP A 31 6.33 9.63 4.46
C ASP A 31 6.47 8.99 3.07
N ASP A 32 6.20 7.69 2.94
CA ASP A 32 6.24 7.02 1.63
C ASP A 32 5.18 7.58 0.68
N TYR A 33 3.97 7.82 1.18
CA TYR A 33 2.92 8.47 0.41
C TYR A 33 3.28 9.92 0.08
N LYS A 34 3.73 10.70 1.08
CA LYS A 34 4.08 12.12 0.89
C LYS A 34 5.18 12.31 -0.15
N ASN A 35 6.18 11.43 -0.17
CA ASN A 35 7.29 11.51 -1.11
C ASN A 35 6.99 10.88 -2.48
N ARG A 36 6.14 9.86 -2.54
CA ARG A 36 5.83 9.10 -3.76
C ARG A 36 4.33 8.82 -3.88
N PRO A 37 3.47 9.85 -4.01
CA PRO A 37 2.02 9.65 -4.00
C PRO A 37 1.51 8.81 -5.17
N TYR A 38 2.19 8.87 -6.32
CA TYR A 38 1.73 8.31 -7.60
C TYR A 38 2.58 7.16 -8.14
N ALA A 39 3.33 6.44 -7.29
CA ALA A 39 4.22 5.40 -7.80
C ALA A 39 3.56 4.00 -7.75
N PRO A 40 2.99 3.51 -8.86
CA PRO A 40 2.58 2.12 -9.00
C PRO A 40 3.75 1.24 -9.50
N PRO A 41 3.68 -0.08 -9.30
CA PRO A 41 2.75 -0.76 -8.39
C PRO A 41 3.08 -0.47 -6.93
N ARG A 42 2.04 -0.50 -6.08
CA ARG A 42 2.13 -0.23 -4.64
C ARG A 42 1.70 -1.46 -3.87
N PHE A 43 2.50 -1.84 -2.88
CA PHE A 43 2.17 -2.87 -1.90
C PHE A 43 2.13 -2.21 -0.53
N ILE A 44 1.10 -2.52 0.25
CA ILE A 44 0.89 -1.94 1.58
C ILE A 44 0.56 -3.08 2.54
N LEU A 45 1.31 -3.13 3.64
CA LEU A 45 1.01 -3.98 4.78
C LEU A 45 0.50 -3.10 5.92
N ALA A 46 -0.69 -3.42 6.42
CA ALA A 46 -1.35 -2.70 7.49
C ALA A 46 -1.76 -3.67 8.60
N GLN A 47 -1.64 -3.21 9.85
CA GLN A 47 -2.01 -3.96 11.05
C GLN A 47 -2.54 -2.96 12.08
N ASP A 48 -3.64 -3.30 12.75
CA ASP A 48 -4.23 -2.51 13.83
C ASP A 48 -4.44 -1.03 13.48
N GLY A 49 -4.90 -0.78 12.26
CA GLY A 49 -5.18 0.58 11.75
C GLY A 49 -3.94 1.39 11.38
N LYS A 50 -2.74 0.79 11.40
CA LYS A 50 -1.47 1.45 11.06
C LYS A 50 -0.82 0.82 9.84
N ILE A 51 -0.10 1.63 9.06
CA ILE A 51 0.79 1.09 8.02
C ILE A 51 2.08 0.63 8.68
N VAL A 52 2.37 -0.66 8.54
CA VAL A 52 3.59 -1.27 9.10
C VAL A 52 4.72 -1.34 8.08
N LEU A 53 4.38 -1.43 6.79
CA LEU A 53 5.34 -1.43 5.69
C LEU A 53 4.65 -1.05 4.37
N SER A 54 5.36 -0.34 3.50
CA SER A 54 4.97 -0.13 2.12
C SER A 54 6.14 -0.35 1.17
N ALA A 55 5.86 -0.80 -0.05
CA ALA A 55 6.85 -1.01 -1.09
C ALA A 55 6.34 -0.54 -2.45
N VAL A 56 7.26 -0.06 -3.27
CA VAL A 56 6.99 0.54 -4.59
C VAL A 56 7.79 -0.21 -5.65
N GLY A 57 7.18 -0.46 -6.80
CA GLY A 57 7.83 -1.08 -7.93
C GLY A 57 7.67 -2.60 -7.97
N ASN A 58 7.91 -3.18 -9.14
CA ASN A 58 7.78 -4.63 -9.36
C ASN A 58 8.91 -5.45 -8.73
N SER A 59 10.08 -4.84 -8.53
CA SER A 59 11.27 -5.54 -8.05
C SER A 59 11.43 -5.36 -6.54
N GLY A 60 11.67 -6.46 -5.82
CA GLY A 60 12.02 -6.38 -4.40
C GLY A 60 10.83 -6.31 -3.44
N TRP A 61 9.58 -6.24 -3.92
CA TRP A 61 8.42 -6.10 -3.03
C TRP A 61 8.26 -7.33 -2.14
N ARG A 62 8.46 -8.53 -2.70
CA ARG A 62 8.34 -9.80 -1.96
C ARG A 62 9.43 -9.90 -0.91
N GLU A 63 10.66 -9.57 -1.28
CA GLU A 63 11.84 -9.61 -0.41
C GLU A 63 11.71 -8.64 0.76
N ARG A 64 10.98 -7.53 0.58
CA ARG A 64 10.68 -6.55 1.63
C ARG A 64 9.46 -6.96 2.47
N MET A 65 8.39 -7.39 1.82
CA MET A 65 7.10 -7.68 2.47
C MET A 65 7.09 -9.01 3.20
N TRP A 66 7.65 -10.05 2.59
CA TRP A 66 7.57 -11.42 3.12
C TRP A 66 8.19 -11.57 4.51
N PRO A 67 9.39 -11.02 4.81
CA PRO A 67 9.93 -11.10 6.17
C PRO A 67 9.01 -10.45 7.20
N ARG A 68 8.39 -9.31 6.85
CA ARG A 68 7.49 -8.60 7.76
C ARG A 68 6.17 -9.34 7.97
N ILE A 69 5.63 -9.97 6.93
CA ILE A 69 4.46 -10.84 7.03
C ILE A 69 4.76 -12.02 7.95
N ALA A 70 5.86 -12.73 7.69
CA ALA A 70 6.30 -13.87 8.50
C ALA A 70 6.47 -13.53 9.98
N GLU A 71 7.08 -12.38 10.28
CA GLU A 71 7.24 -11.85 11.64
C GLU A 71 5.89 -11.60 12.32
N ILE A 72 4.94 -10.96 11.62
CA ILE A 72 3.63 -10.60 12.16
C ILE A 72 2.73 -11.82 12.34
N THR A 73 2.77 -12.79 11.43
CA THR A 73 1.91 -13.97 11.45
C THR A 73 2.50 -15.15 12.22
N GLY A 74 3.74 -15.02 12.72
CA GLY A 74 4.46 -16.11 13.39
C GLY A 74 4.74 -17.30 12.46
N THR A 75 4.79 -17.06 11.14
CA THR A 75 5.07 -18.10 10.15
C THR A 75 6.58 -18.15 9.91
N ALA A 76 7.26 -19.06 10.61
CA ALA A 76 8.68 -19.36 10.42
C ALA A 76 8.90 -20.30 9.22
#